data_AF-A0A353Z947-F1
#
_entry.id   AF-A0A353Z947-F1
#
_cell.length_a   1.000
_cell.length_b   1.000
_cell.length_c   1.000
_cell.angle_alpha   90.00
_cell.angle_beta   90.00
_cell.angle_gamma   90.00
#
_symmetry.space_group_name_H-M   'P 1'
#
loop_
_entity.id
_entity.type
_entity.pdbx_description
1 polymer ?
#
loop_
_entity_poly.entity_id
_entity_poly.type
_entity_poly.pdbx_seq_one_letter_code
_entity_poly.pdbx_strand_id
1 'polypeptide(L)'
;MQCKFQQAFPELGWELGPGSQKRNFLAFTLNGDPTNLELVSEILKRAPTITRWEFRAGRPRRAYSGQLVFRNEFGQQITISLQDWRYVLTEFDNGQFFDIDISTKQKLRLDSRAKQQVLKTAVQLALGELQTLRYIDRIEFVEEPIKEWYARSTPFEYLAEHIDSLTAPQGT
;
A
#
# COMPACT_ATOMS: atom_id res chain seq x y z
N MET A 1 9.44 26.92 4.32
CA MET A 1 8.35 27.04 5.29
C MET A 1 7.96 25.63 5.72
N GLN A 2 8.45 25.17 6.86
CA GLN A 2 8.19 23.80 7.34
C GLN A 2 6.90 23.83 8.17
N CYS A 3 6.00 22.88 7.93
CA CYS A 3 4.72 22.80 8.66
C CYS A 3 4.99 22.49 10.14
N LYS A 4 4.34 23.20 11.09
CA LYS A 4 4.48 22.96 12.54
C LYS A 4 4.19 21.51 12.93
N PHE A 5 3.30 20.84 12.21
CA PHE A 5 3.01 19.41 12.40
C PHE A 5 4.26 18.54 12.17
N GLN A 6 4.98 18.80 11.07
CA GLN A 6 6.16 18.02 10.70
C GLN A 6 7.37 18.28 11.61
N GLN A 7 7.36 19.39 12.35
CA GLN A 7 8.33 19.67 13.41
C GLN A 7 8.00 18.92 14.70
N ALA A 8 6.71 18.74 15.01
CA ALA A 8 6.25 18.03 16.19
C ALA A 8 6.28 16.51 16.03
N PHE A 9 6.03 16.01 14.81
CA PHE A 9 5.94 14.59 14.48
C PHE A 9 6.74 14.30 13.18
N PRO A 10 8.09 14.39 13.22
CA PRO A 10 8.93 14.18 12.04
C PRO A 10 8.82 12.76 11.44
N GLU A 11 8.41 11.78 12.25
CA GLU A 11 8.21 10.37 11.90
C GLU A 11 6.89 10.11 11.15
N LEU A 12 5.95 11.05 11.16
CA LEU A 12 4.64 10.91 10.51
C LEU A 12 4.59 11.70 9.20
N GLY A 13 4.01 11.09 8.18
CA GLY A 13 3.55 11.81 6.99
C GLY A 13 2.06 12.12 7.09
N TRP A 14 1.57 12.90 6.14
CA TRP A 14 0.13 13.14 6.00
C TRP A 14 -0.27 13.27 4.54
N GLU A 15 -1.52 12.95 4.25
CA GLU A 15 -2.10 13.02 2.92
C GLU A 15 -3.55 13.54 2.99
N LEU A 16 -3.96 14.27 1.96
CA LEU A 16 -5.32 14.74 1.76
C LEU A 16 -5.90 14.15 0.47
N GLY A 17 -7.19 13.87 0.46
CA GLY A 17 -7.86 13.43 -0.76
C GLY A 17 -9.38 13.33 -0.62
N PRO A 18 -10.07 12.83 -1.66
CA PRO A 18 -11.51 12.57 -1.61
C PRO A 18 -11.80 11.43 -0.62
N GLY A 19 -12.68 11.69 0.35
CA GLY A 19 -13.04 10.69 1.36
C GLY A 19 -13.99 9.63 0.81
N SER A 20 -14.02 8.46 1.46
CA SER A 20 -14.95 7.38 1.10
C SER A 20 -16.27 7.46 1.85
N GLN A 21 -16.30 8.07 3.05
CA GLN A 21 -17.53 8.30 3.82
C GLN A 21 -17.95 9.78 3.84
N LYS A 22 -16.98 10.68 3.73
CA LYS A 22 -17.17 12.13 3.73
C LYS A 22 -16.50 12.74 2.50
N ARG A 23 -16.76 14.03 2.25
CA ARG A 23 -16.22 14.74 1.07
C ARG A 23 -14.69 14.66 0.97
N ASN A 24 -13.98 14.81 2.09
CA ASN A 24 -12.52 14.81 2.12
C ASN A 24 -12.00 13.89 3.24
N PHE A 25 -10.78 13.39 3.10
CA PHE A 25 -10.02 12.77 4.18
C PHE A 25 -8.71 13.50 4.48
N LEU A 26 -8.26 13.42 5.73
CA LEU A 26 -6.87 13.59 6.14
C LEU A 26 -6.40 12.24 6.69
N ALA A 27 -5.35 11.68 6.11
CA ALA A 27 -4.72 10.45 6.59
C ALA A 27 -3.34 10.78 7.14
N PHE A 28 -3.03 10.29 8.34
CA PHE A 28 -1.67 10.30 8.86
C PHE A 28 -0.98 9.00 8.48
N THR A 29 0.13 9.09 7.77
CA THR A 29 0.87 7.91 7.29
C THR A 29 1.74 7.38 8.40
N LEU A 30 1.82 6.05 8.52
CA LEU A 30 2.65 5.37 9.50
C LEU A 30 4.11 5.28 9.03
N ASN A 31 4.38 5.63 7.76
CA ASN A 31 5.70 5.63 7.14
C ASN A 31 6.38 4.26 7.18
N GLY A 32 5.56 3.20 7.14
CA GLY A 32 6.05 1.82 7.18
C GLY A 32 6.42 1.33 8.57
N ASP A 33 6.17 2.10 9.63
CA ASP A 33 6.44 1.71 11.00
C ASP A 33 5.12 1.46 11.76
N PRO A 34 4.80 0.21 12.14
CA PRO A 34 3.58 -0.10 12.85
C PRO A 34 3.52 0.51 14.26
N THR A 35 4.66 0.86 14.87
CA THR A 35 4.69 1.51 16.20
C THR A 35 4.07 2.90 16.19
N ASN A 36 4.07 3.58 15.02
CA ASN A 36 3.41 4.87 14.83
C ASN A 36 1.89 4.79 14.92
N LEU A 37 1.29 3.59 14.85
CA LEU A 37 -0.16 3.43 14.91
C LEU A 37 -0.74 3.91 16.24
N GLU A 38 -0.04 3.69 17.35
CA GLU A 38 -0.50 4.14 18.67
C GLU A 38 -0.54 5.68 18.72
N LEU A 39 0.54 6.33 18.31
CA LEU A 39 0.63 7.78 18.22
C LEU A 39 -0.47 8.37 17.33
N VAL A 40 -0.64 7.83 16.12
CA VAL A 40 -1.68 8.31 15.20
C VAL A 40 -3.08 8.09 15.79
N SER A 41 -3.33 6.96 16.45
CA SER A 41 -4.62 6.71 17.10
C SER A 41 -4.91 7.74 18.19
N GLU A 42 -3.91 8.13 18.97
CA GLU A 42 -4.02 9.16 20.00
C GLU A 42 -4.27 10.57 19.43
N ILE A 43 -3.69 10.88 18.26
CA ILE A 43 -3.98 12.13 17.51
C ILE A 43 -5.45 12.10 17.04
N LEU A 44 -5.89 11.00 16.44
CA LEU A 44 -7.24 10.87 15.88
C LEU A 44 -8.32 10.94 16.96
N LYS A 45 -8.09 10.34 18.14
CA LYS A 45 -9.02 10.44 19.29
C LYS A 45 -9.24 11.88 19.77
N ARG A 46 -8.22 12.73 19.65
CA ARG A 46 -8.27 14.16 20.03
C ARG A 46 -8.67 15.07 18.87
N ALA A 47 -8.79 14.54 17.66
CA ALA A 47 -9.11 15.34 16.49
C ALA A 47 -10.54 15.89 16.58
N PRO A 48 -10.76 17.16 16.19
CA PRO A 48 -12.11 17.73 16.18
C PRO A 48 -12.99 17.03 15.16
N THR A 49 -14.28 16.90 15.47
CA THR A 49 -15.25 16.44 14.47
C THR A 49 -15.53 17.55 13.48
N ILE A 50 -15.22 17.33 12.20
CA ILE A 50 -15.51 18.27 11.11
C ILE A 50 -16.45 17.59 10.12
N THR A 51 -17.58 18.23 9.80
CA THR A 51 -18.70 17.61 9.06
C THR A 51 -18.29 17.00 7.73
N ARG A 52 -17.42 17.65 6.97
CA ARG A 52 -17.00 17.24 5.61
C ARG A 52 -15.69 16.47 5.56
N TRP A 53 -15.10 16.17 6.72
CA TRP A 53 -13.78 15.57 6.84
C TRP A 53 -13.81 14.30 7.67
N GLU A 54 -13.19 13.26 7.16
CA GLU A 54 -12.83 12.07 7.92
C GLU A 54 -11.32 12.07 8.19
N PHE A 55 -10.93 11.57 9.35
CA PHE A 55 -9.54 11.47 9.77
C PHE A 55 -9.17 9.99 9.88
N ARG A 56 -8.04 9.60 9.28
CA ARG A 56 -7.66 8.19 9.14
C ARG A 56 -6.26 7.91 9.64
N ALA A 57 -6.09 6.71 10.19
CA ALA A 57 -4.78 6.12 10.44
C ALA A 57 -4.35 5.36 9.18
N GLY A 58 -3.19 5.71 8.65
CA GLY A 58 -2.65 5.14 7.42
C GLY A 58 -3.36 5.61 6.14
N ARG A 59 -2.64 5.51 5.02
CA ARG A 59 -3.23 5.77 3.69
C ARG A 59 -4.37 4.78 3.40
N PRO A 60 -5.53 5.26 2.91
CA PRO A 60 -6.61 4.36 2.51
C PRO A 60 -6.23 3.60 1.23
N ARG A 61 -6.90 2.47 1.03
CA ARG A 61 -6.96 1.79 -0.27
C ARG A 61 -7.43 2.74 -1.36
N ARG A 62 -6.90 2.57 -2.57
CA ARG A 62 -7.37 3.29 -3.75
C ARG A 62 -7.98 2.30 -4.75
N ALA A 63 -8.97 2.77 -5.50
CA ALA A 63 -9.49 2.01 -6.62
C ALA A 63 -8.35 1.71 -7.60
N TYR A 64 -8.32 0.48 -8.12
CA TYR A 64 -7.31 0.07 -9.08
C TYR A 64 -7.42 0.92 -10.36
N SER A 65 -6.38 1.71 -10.64
CA SER A 65 -6.29 2.56 -11.83
C SER A 65 -5.55 1.89 -12.98
N GLY A 66 -4.95 0.72 -12.76
CA GLY A 66 -4.08 0.03 -13.72
C GLY A 66 -2.75 0.73 -14.00
N GLN A 67 -2.47 1.89 -13.37
CA GLN A 67 -1.27 2.68 -13.65
C GLN A 67 -0.73 3.36 -12.39
N LEU A 68 0.60 3.42 -12.31
CA LEU A 68 1.32 4.20 -11.30
C LEU A 68 2.17 5.27 -11.97
N VAL A 69 2.16 6.46 -11.39
CA VAL A 69 2.97 7.60 -11.85
C VAL A 69 4.00 7.92 -10.78
N PHE A 70 5.27 7.90 -11.16
CA PHE A 70 6.41 8.23 -10.30
C PHE A 70 7.30 9.28 -10.94
N ARG A 71 8.13 9.92 -10.11
CA ARG A 71 9.29 10.67 -10.59
C ARG A 71 10.55 9.88 -10.25
N ASN A 72 11.42 9.67 -11.24
CA ASN A 72 12.72 9.05 -10.99
C ASN A 72 13.69 10.04 -10.32
N GLU A 73 14.92 9.58 -10.06
CA GLU A 73 16.00 10.39 -9.47
C GLU A 73 16.35 11.63 -10.31
N PHE A 74 16.09 11.63 -11.62
CA PHE A 74 16.28 12.76 -12.53
C PHE A 74 15.06 13.70 -12.60
N GLY A 75 14.03 13.46 -11.78
CA GLY A 75 12.79 14.25 -11.75
C GLY A 75 11.83 13.99 -12.92
N GLN A 76 12.15 13.05 -13.80
CA GLN A 76 11.33 12.67 -14.95
C GLN A 76 10.14 11.83 -14.49
N GLN A 77 8.97 12.13 -15.04
CA GLN A 77 7.77 11.36 -14.78
C GLN A 77 7.82 10.03 -15.55
N ILE A 78 7.66 8.92 -14.84
CA ILE A 78 7.54 7.57 -15.37
C ILE A 78 6.14 7.06 -15.05
N THR A 79 5.49 6.49 -16.06
CA THR A 79 4.21 5.80 -15.88
C THR A 79 4.44 4.30 -16.04
N ILE A 80 3.99 3.52 -15.06
CA ILE A 80 4.13 2.07 -15.00
C ILE A 80 2.74 1.47 -15.10
N SER A 81 2.53 0.58 -16.08
CA SER A 81 1.28 -0.16 -16.19
C SER A 81 1.30 -1.33 -15.22
N LEU A 82 0.19 -1.51 -14.48
CA LEU A 82 -0.04 -2.64 -13.61
C LEU A 82 -0.85 -3.76 -14.27
N GLN A 83 -1.27 -3.58 -15.53
CA GLN A 83 -2.19 -4.50 -16.21
C GLN A 83 -1.62 -5.92 -16.38
N ASP A 84 -0.32 -6.02 -16.71
CA ASP A 84 0.36 -7.30 -16.88
C ASP A 84 1.01 -7.83 -15.58
N TRP A 85 0.77 -7.15 -14.46
CA TRP A 85 1.32 -7.58 -13.18
C TRP A 85 0.58 -8.80 -12.68
N ARG A 86 1.34 -9.75 -12.16
CA ARG A 86 0.83 -10.94 -11.51
C ARG A 86 1.53 -11.13 -10.18
N TYR A 87 0.86 -11.80 -9.26
CA TYR A 87 1.42 -12.08 -7.95
C TYR A 87 1.20 -13.54 -7.55
N VAL A 88 2.06 -14.03 -6.67
CA VAL A 88 1.88 -15.26 -5.89
C VAL A 88 1.91 -14.86 -4.42
N LEU A 89 0.98 -15.41 -3.63
CA LEU A 89 1.00 -15.28 -2.18
C LEU A 89 1.57 -16.56 -1.55
N THR A 90 2.44 -16.36 -0.57
CA THR A 90 2.87 -17.43 0.32
C THR A 90 2.39 -17.10 1.72
N GLU A 91 1.50 -17.93 2.24
CA GLU A 91 0.98 -17.82 3.60
C GLU A 91 1.95 -18.44 4.62
N PHE A 92 2.06 -17.82 5.79
CA PHE A 92 2.73 -18.39 6.95
C PHE A 92 2.05 -17.97 8.26
N ASP A 93 2.45 -18.60 9.36
CA ASP A 93 1.84 -18.44 10.69
C ASP A 93 0.31 -18.64 10.68
N ASN A 94 -0.15 -19.69 9.98
CA ASN A 94 -1.57 -20.08 9.88
C ASN A 94 -2.49 -18.95 9.38
N GLY A 95 -2.09 -18.24 8.32
CA GLY A 95 -2.92 -17.20 7.71
C GLY A 95 -2.74 -15.83 8.32
N GLN A 96 -1.82 -15.69 9.28
CA GLN A 96 -1.55 -14.42 9.92
C GLN A 96 -0.76 -13.47 9.00
N PHE A 97 0.18 -14.00 8.22
CA PHE A 97 1.07 -13.21 7.38
C PHE A 97 1.24 -13.79 5.99
N PHE A 98 1.60 -12.92 5.04
CA PHE A 98 1.79 -13.25 3.64
C PHE A 98 3.03 -12.58 3.06
N ASP A 99 3.80 -13.36 2.32
CA ASP A 99 4.78 -12.86 1.36
C ASP A 99 4.10 -12.68 -0.01
N ILE A 100 4.46 -11.60 -0.71
CA ILE A 100 3.99 -11.33 -2.07
C ILE A 100 5.16 -11.32 -3.06
N ASP A 101 5.19 -12.32 -3.93
CA ASP A 101 6.07 -12.33 -5.09
C ASP A 101 5.35 -11.71 -6.28
N ILE A 102 5.92 -10.70 -6.92
CA ILE A 102 5.31 -9.97 -8.03
C ILE A 102 6.19 -10.07 -9.28
N SER A 103 5.57 -10.33 -10.43
CA SER A 103 6.24 -10.28 -11.73
C SER A 103 5.39 -9.55 -12.76
N THR A 104 6.03 -9.01 -13.80
CA THR A 104 5.36 -8.39 -14.94
C THR A 104 6.10 -8.71 -16.23
N LYS A 105 5.36 -8.75 -17.34
CA LYS A 105 5.95 -8.85 -18.69
C LYS A 105 6.66 -7.55 -19.11
N GLN A 106 6.31 -6.43 -18.48
CA GLN A 106 6.93 -5.14 -18.74
C GLN A 106 8.35 -5.12 -18.16
N LYS A 107 9.36 -4.82 -18.98
CA LYS A 107 10.71 -4.55 -18.46
C LYS A 107 10.71 -3.26 -17.64
N LEU A 108 10.84 -3.39 -16.32
CA LEU A 108 11.01 -2.27 -15.39
C LEU A 108 12.47 -1.81 -15.44
N ARG A 109 12.76 -0.77 -16.23
CA ARG A 109 14.08 -0.13 -16.31
C ARG A 109 14.32 0.80 -15.11
N LEU A 110 14.33 0.21 -13.93
CA LEU A 110 14.50 0.87 -12.64
C LEU A 110 15.60 0.15 -11.87
N ASP A 111 16.36 0.89 -11.06
CA ASP A 111 17.27 0.27 -10.10
C ASP A 111 16.47 -0.53 -9.02
N SER A 112 17.16 -1.38 -8.26
CA SER A 112 16.52 -2.25 -7.27
C SER A 112 15.73 -1.50 -6.20
N ARG A 113 16.19 -0.30 -5.79
CA ARG A 113 15.51 0.53 -4.79
C ARG A 113 14.23 1.13 -5.37
N ALA A 114 14.29 1.66 -6.58
CA ALA A 114 13.13 2.19 -7.29
C ALA A 114 12.11 1.08 -7.60
N LYS A 115 12.56 -0.11 -8.05
CA LYS A 115 11.69 -1.29 -8.22
C LYS A 115 10.95 -1.60 -6.91
N GLN A 116 11.68 -1.72 -5.81
CA GLN A 116 11.10 -2.00 -4.48
C GLN A 116 10.10 -0.92 -4.03
N GLN A 117 10.40 0.35 -4.28
CA GLN A 117 9.47 1.44 -3.98
C GLN A 117 8.17 1.34 -4.78
N VAL A 118 8.27 1.01 -6.08
CA VAL A 118 7.09 0.83 -6.94
C VAL A 118 6.26 -0.35 -6.45
N LEU A 119 6.89 -1.49 -6.14
CA LEU A 119 6.20 -2.67 -5.61
C LEU A 119 5.44 -2.37 -4.32
N LYS A 120 6.14 -1.79 -3.32
CA LYS A 120 5.53 -1.40 -2.04
C LYS A 120 4.38 -0.43 -2.24
N THR A 121 4.54 0.55 -3.12
CA THR A 121 3.48 1.51 -3.42
C THR A 121 2.29 0.85 -4.11
N ALA A 122 2.52 -0.07 -5.06
CA ALA A 122 1.46 -0.80 -5.74
C ALA A 122 0.62 -1.60 -4.74
N VAL A 123 1.28 -2.35 -3.85
CA VAL A 123 0.62 -3.15 -2.81
C VAL A 123 -0.10 -2.25 -1.82
N GLN A 124 0.51 -1.17 -1.35
CA GLN A 124 -0.14 -0.21 -0.46
C GLN A 124 -1.34 0.49 -1.09
N LEU A 125 -1.34 0.72 -2.41
CA LEU A 125 -2.50 1.27 -3.09
C LEU A 125 -3.64 0.26 -3.15
N ALA A 126 -3.33 -1.01 -3.40
CA ALA A 126 -4.32 -2.09 -3.41
C ALA A 126 -4.89 -2.37 -2.01
N LEU A 127 -4.03 -2.46 -0.99
CA LEU A 127 -4.40 -2.93 0.35
C LEU A 127 -4.59 -1.80 1.38
N GLY A 128 -4.10 -0.59 1.11
CA GLY A 128 -4.00 0.45 2.13
C GLY A 128 -2.85 0.18 3.10
N GLU A 129 -2.41 1.23 3.79
CA GLU A 129 -1.20 1.17 4.61
C GLU A 129 -1.37 0.25 5.83
N LEU A 130 -2.51 0.31 6.52
CA LEU A 130 -2.76 -0.49 7.72
C LEU A 130 -2.78 -2.00 7.44
N GLN A 131 -3.47 -2.43 6.38
CA GLN A 131 -3.51 -3.86 6.06
C GLN A 131 -2.21 -4.35 5.47
N THR A 132 -1.50 -3.51 4.71
CA THR A 132 -0.13 -3.85 4.28
C THR A 132 0.75 -4.13 5.51
N LEU A 133 0.77 -3.23 6.49
CA LEU A 133 1.58 -3.39 7.70
C LEU A 133 1.12 -4.55 8.60
N ARG A 134 -0.16 -4.89 8.57
CA ARG A 134 -0.71 -5.96 9.41
C ARG A 134 -0.42 -7.34 8.86
N TYR A 135 -0.54 -7.52 7.54
CA TYR A 135 -0.60 -8.84 6.93
C TYR A 135 0.58 -9.14 6.00
N ILE A 136 1.27 -8.13 5.49
CA ILE A 136 2.30 -8.32 4.46
C ILE A 136 3.68 -8.16 5.09
N ASP A 137 4.48 -9.23 5.04
CA ASP A 137 5.84 -9.24 5.57
C ASP A 137 6.87 -8.87 4.50
N ARG A 138 6.95 -9.67 3.42
CA ARG A 138 7.84 -9.40 2.29
C ARG A 138 7.08 -9.10 1.01
N ILE A 139 7.64 -8.18 0.21
CA ILE A 139 7.24 -7.93 -1.17
C ILE A 139 8.49 -8.05 -2.05
N GLU A 140 8.44 -8.92 -3.05
CA GLU A 140 9.60 -9.25 -3.88
C GLU A 140 9.29 -9.17 -5.37
N PHE A 141 10.30 -8.78 -6.17
CA PHE A 141 10.21 -8.79 -7.63
C PHE A 141 10.81 -10.07 -8.18
N VAL A 142 10.04 -10.81 -8.98
CA VAL A 142 10.52 -11.98 -9.71
C VAL A 142 10.76 -11.59 -11.17
N GLU A 143 12.02 -11.46 -11.55
CA GLU A 143 12.43 -10.97 -12.87
C GLU A 143 12.20 -12.00 -13.99
N GLU A 144 12.43 -13.29 -13.71
CA GLU A 144 12.28 -14.39 -14.67
C GLU A 144 11.53 -15.57 -14.02
N PRO A 145 10.20 -15.46 -13.83
CA PRO A 145 9.41 -16.53 -13.23
C PRO A 145 9.38 -17.79 -14.09
N ILE A 146 9.56 -18.94 -13.44
CA ILE A 146 9.42 -20.27 -14.08
C ILE A 146 7.94 -20.61 -14.34
N LYS A 147 7.69 -21.65 -15.15
CA LYS A 147 6.34 -22.05 -15.57
C LYS A 147 5.40 -22.35 -14.39
N GLU A 148 5.93 -22.96 -13.34
CA GLU A 148 5.23 -23.34 -12.11
C GLU A 148 4.82 -22.10 -11.29
N TRP A 149 5.57 -21.01 -11.39
CA TRP A 149 5.19 -19.73 -10.79
C TRP A 149 3.95 -19.18 -11.49
N TYR A 150 3.92 -19.18 -12.83
CA TYR A 150 2.76 -18.71 -13.60
C TYR A 150 1.49 -19.52 -13.31
N ALA A 151 1.61 -20.83 -13.13
CA ALA A 151 0.48 -21.71 -12.81
C ALA A 151 -0.19 -21.37 -11.46
N ARG A 152 0.54 -20.76 -10.52
CA ARG A 152 0.04 -20.34 -9.20
C ARG A 152 -0.25 -18.83 -9.12
N SER A 153 0.16 -18.08 -10.13
CA SER A 153 0.06 -16.63 -10.12
C SER A 153 -1.36 -16.13 -10.43
N THR A 154 -1.75 -15.02 -9.82
CA THR A 154 -3.03 -14.33 -10.03
C THR A 154 -2.78 -12.92 -10.59
N PRO A 155 -3.64 -12.38 -11.47
CA PRO A 155 -3.53 -10.98 -11.91
C PRO A 155 -3.58 -10.01 -10.73
N PHE A 156 -2.71 -9.00 -10.71
CA PHE A 156 -2.54 -8.08 -9.59
C PHE A 156 -3.80 -7.28 -9.22
N GLU A 157 -4.70 -7.05 -10.18
CA GLU A 157 -5.99 -6.39 -9.93
C GLU A 157 -6.84 -7.08 -8.86
N TYR A 158 -6.70 -8.40 -8.67
CA TYR A 158 -7.44 -9.17 -7.68
C TYR A 158 -6.76 -9.24 -6.29
N LEU A 159 -5.60 -8.59 -6.11
CA LEU A 159 -4.83 -8.70 -4.86
C LEU A 159 -5.65 -8.31 -3.62
N ALA A 160 -6.38 -7.19 -3.70
CA ALA A 160 -7.17 -6.69 -2.58
C ALA A 160 -8.30 -7.66 -2.19
N GLU A 161 -9.06 -8.14 -3.17
CA GLU A 161 -10.16 -9.08 -2.95
C GLU A 161 -9.66 -10.42 -2.40
N HIS A 162 -8.52 -10.90 -2.92
CA HIS A 162 -7.90 -12.12 -2.43
C HIS A 162 -7.47 -11.99 -0.96
N ILE A 163 -6.74 -10.94 -0.59
CA ILE A 163 -6.36 -10.70 0.82
C ILE A 163 -7.59 -10.53 1.72
N ASP A 164 -8.62 -9.83 1.26
CA ASP A 164 -9.87 -9.71 2.03
C ASP A 164 -10.52 -11.08 2.26
N SER A 165 -10.55 -11.96 1.26
CA SER A 165 -11.12 -13.31 1.42
C SER A 165 -10.36 -14.19 2.42
N LEU A 166 -9.07 -13.94 2.63
CA LEU A 166 -8.21 -14.68 3.56
C LEU A 166 -8.24 -14.08 4.98
N THR A 167 -8.52 -12.78 5.11
CA THR A 167 -8.41 -12.03 6.37
C THR A 167 -9.74 -11.54 6.93
N ALA A 168 -10.83 -11.68 6.19
CA ALA A 168 -12.16 -11.39 6.70
C ALA A 168 -12.44 -12.25 7.94
N PRO A 169 -13.00 -11.67 9.02
CA PRO A 169 -13.39 -12.44 10.18
C PRO A 169 -14.38 -13.52 9.75
N GLN A 170 -13.97 -14.79 9.89
CA GLN A 170 -14.87 -15.94 9.79
C GLN A 170 -16.04 -15.66 10.73
N GLY A 171 -17.27 -15.65 10.20
CA GLY A 171 -18.45 -15.13 10.88
C GLY A 171 -18.56 -15.54 12.35
N THR A 172 -18.79 -14.54 13.21
CA THR A 172 -19.31 -14.72 14.57
C THR A 172 -20.67 -15.40 14.57
#